data_AF-A0A1H4CXU5-F1
#
_entry.id   AF-A0A1H4CXU5-F1
#
_cell.length_a   1.000
_cell.length_b   1.000
_cell.length_c   1.000
_cell.angle_alpha   90.00
_cell.angle_beta   90.00
_cell.angle_gamma   90.00
#
_symmetry.space_group_name_H-M   'P 1'
#
loop_
_entity.id
_entity.type
_entity.pdbx_description
1 polymer ?
#
loop_
_entity_poly.entity_id
_entity_poly.type
_entity_poly.pdbx_seq_one_letter_code
_entity_poly.pdbx_strand_id
1 'polypeptide(L)' 'MLTELMKCEQQAKKMPLQERALLIRHLIEGLDDLDEQNLQHLWMQEASRRFQEFKDGKITARSSRDVFREVRKKIKTI' A
#
# COMPACT_ATOMS: atom_id res chain seq x y z
N MET A 1 -21.84 -11.56 -11.50
CA MET A 1 -20.61 -11.06 -10.84
C MET A 1 -19.46 -10.96 -11.85
N LEU A 2 -19.06 -12.03 -12.55
CA LEU A 2 -18.09 -11.94 -13.68
C LEU A 2 -18.58 -11.09 -14.87
N THR A 3 -19.89 -11.10 -15.13
CA THR A 3 -20.51 -10.36 -16.24
C THR A 3 -20.41 -8.84 -16.13
N GLU A 4 -20.47 -8.27 -14.92
CA GLU A 4 -20.36 -6.82 -14.73
C GLU A 4 -18.92 -6.34 -14.89
N LEU A 5 -17.94 -7.11 -14.41
CA LEU A 5 -16.53 -6.84 -14.65
C LEU A 5 -16.20 -6.83 -16.15
N MET A 6 -16.69 -7.82 -16.90
CA MET A 6 -16.49 -7.89 -18.35
C MET A 6 -17.11 -6.70 -19.09
N LYS A 7 -18.31 -6.25 -18.70
CA LYS A 7 -18.94 -5.04 -19.27
C LYS A 7 -18.10 -3.80 -18.98
N CYS A 8 -17.64 -3.64 -17.74
CA CYS A 8 -16.83 -2.52 -17.32
C CYS A 8 -15.49 -2.47 -18.10
N GLU A 9 -14.84 -3.61 -18.29
CA GLU A 9 -13.63 -3.73 -19.10
C GLU A 9 -13.85 -3.32 -20.56
N GLN A 10 -14.95 -3.79 -21.17
CA GLN A 10 -15.29 -3.42 -22.55
C GLN A 10 -15.60 -1.92 -22.70
N GLN A 11 -16.27 -1.32 -21.71
CA GLN A 11 -16.55 0.12 -21.70
C GLN A 11 -15.26 0.94 -21.54
N ALA A 12 -14.41 0.56 -20.58
CA ALA A 12 -13.13 1.21 -20.35
C ALA A 12 -12.24 1.17 -21.61
N LYS A 13 -12.17 0.04 -22.32
CA LYS A 13 -11.39 -0.08 -23.56
C LYS A 13 -11.84 0.86 -24.69
N LYS A 14 -13.12 1.24 -24.72
CA LYS A 14 -13.70 2.14 -25.74
C LYS A 14 -13.46 3.63 -25.42
N MET A 15 -13.04 3.96 -24.20
CA MET A 15 -12.79 5.35 -23.81
C MET A 15 -11.49 5.90 -24.42
N PRO A 16 -11.44 7.22 -24.69
CA PRO A 16 -10.20 7.92 -24.98
C PRO A 16 -9.15 7.73 -23.87
N LEU A 17 -7.87 7.86 -24.23
CA LEU A 17 -6.75 7.66 -23.31
C LEU A 17 -6.85 8.50 -22.03
N GLN A 18 -7.25 9.77 -22.16
CA GLN A 18 -7.36 10.71 -21.04
C GLN A 18 -8.46 10.29 -20.05
N GLU A 19 -9.62 9.90 -20.55
CA GLU A 19 -10.74 9.41 -19.72
C GLU A 19 -10.39 8.09 -19.02
N ARG A 20 -9.73 7.17 -19.73
CA ARG A 20 -9.19 5.93 -19.15
C ARG A 20 -8.20 6.20 -18.02
N ALA A 21 -7.28 7.14 -18.21
CA ALA A 21 -6.30 7.49 -17.18
C ALA A 21 -6.98 8.08 -15.94
N LEU A 22 -8.00 8.92 -16.13
CA LEU A 22 -8.79 9.48 -15.03
C LEU A 22 -9.57 8.40 -14.27
N LEU A 23 -10.18 7.46 -14.99
CA LEU A 23 -10.88 6.31 -14.40
C LEU A 23 -9.94 5.44 -13.58
N ILE A 24 -8.75 5.11 -14.11
CA ILE A 24 -7.73 4.34 -13.39
C ILE A 24 -7.35 5.05 -12.08
N ARG A 25 -7.15 6.36 -12.11
CA ARG A 25 -6.84 7.15 -10.91
C ARG A 25 -7.94 7.00 -9.85
N HIS A 26 -9.19 7.24 -10.20
CA HIS A 26 -10.30 7.13 -9.25
C HIS A 26 -10.46 5.71 -8.70
N LEU A 27 -10.26 4.68 -9.54
CA LEU A 27 -10.31 3.29 -9.10
C LEU A 27 -9.19 2.98 -8.10
N ILE A 28 -7.98 3.50 -8.31
CA ILE A 28 -6.86 3.35 -7.38
C ILE A 28 -7.13 4.11 -6.08
N GLU A 29 -7.61 5.35 -6.14
CA GLU A 29 -7.97 6.14 -4.95
C GLU A 29 -9.04 5.42 -4.11
N GLY A 30 -10.01 4.76 -4.74
CA GLY A 30 -11.02 3.94 -4.06
C GLY A 30 -10.51 2.62 -3.48
N LEU A 31 -9.27 2.20 -3.77
CA LEU A 31 -8.66 1.05 -3.10
C LEU A 31 -8.16 1.41 -1.69
N ASP A 32 -7.85 2.68 -1.44
CA ASP A 32 -7.44 3.14 -0.10
C ASP A 32 -8.65 3.24 0.85
N ASP A 33 -9.87 3.39 0.31
CA ASP A 33 -11.15 3.30 1.01
C ASP A 33 -11.55 1.87 1.43
N LEU A 34 -10.67 0.87 1.19
CA LEU A 34 -10.80 -0.47 1.77
C LEU A 34 -10.53 -0.40 3.29
N ASP A 35 -11.56 0.09 3.99
CA ASP A 35 -11.76 0.11 5.43
C ASP A 35 -10.47 0.45 6.21
N GLU A 36 -10.14 1.75 6.27
CA GLU A 36 -9.03 2.28 7.06
C GLU A 36 -8.98 1.66 8.47
N GLN A 37 -10.12 1.27 9.05
CA GLN A 37 -10.18 0.59 10.35
C GLN A 37 -9.57 -0.82 10.30
N ASN A 38 -9.83 -1.59 9.24
CA ASN A 38 -9.16 -2.88 9.00
C ASN A 38 -7.66 -2.69 8.78
N LEU A 39 -7.26 -1.64 8.06
CA LEU A 39 -5.84 -1.34 7.85
C LEU A 39 -5.14 -1.01 9.17
N GLN A 40 -5.71 -0.11 10.00
CA GLN A 40 -5.19 0.21 11.32
C GLN A 40 -5.12 -1.04 12.22
N HIS A 41 -6.14 -1.89 12.18
CA HIS A 41 -6.16 -3.14 12.94
C HIS A 41 -5.04 -4.09 12.51
N LEU A 42 -4.82 -4.28 11.19
CA LEU A 42 -3.73 -5.10 10.67
C LEU A 42 -2.35 -4.54 11.06
N TRP A 43 -2.17 -3.22 11.02
CA TRP A 43 -0.92 -2.58 11.47
C TRP A 43 -0.68 -2.77 12.98
N MET A 44 -1.72 -2.64 13.81
CA MET A 44 -1.61 -2.90 15.26
C MET A 44 -1.24 -4.36 15.56
N GLN A 45 -1.84 -5.31 14.84
CA GLN A 45 -1.51 -6.73 14.95
C GLN A 45 -0.05 -6.99 14.58
N GLU A 46 0.41 -6.45 13.45
CA GLU A 46 1.78 -6.63 12.97
C GLU A 46 2.80 -5.95 13.91
N ALA A 47 2.50 -4.75 14.40
CA ALA A 47 3.34 -4.05 15.36
C ALA A 47 3.49 -4.86 16.66
N SER A 48 2.38 -5.40 17.18
CA SER A 48 2.38 -6.24 18.39
C SER A 48 3.18 -7.53 18.17
N ARG A 49 2.98 -8.21 17.03
CA ARG A 49 3.72 -9.43 16.66
C ARG A 49 5.23 -9.16 16.63
N ARG A 50 5.66 -8.13 15.91
CA ARG A 50 7.10 -7.77 15.81
C ARG A 50 7.70 -7.40 17.16
N PHE A 51 6.96 -6.66 17.98
CA PHE A 51 7.44 -6.31 19.32
C PHE A 51 7.66 -7.55 20.17
N GLN A 52 6.74 -8.51 20.14
CA GLN A 52 6.90 -9.77 20.86
C GLN A 52 8.07 -10.60 20.31
N GLU A 53 8.23 -10.72 18.99
CA GLU A 53 9.37 -11.40 18.39
C GLU A 53 10.71 -10.76 18.77
N PHE A 54 10.76 -9.43 18.88
CA PHE A 54 11.94 -8.72 19.36
C PHE A 54 12.22 -9.03 20.83
N LYS A 55 11.19 -9.00 21.69
CA LYS A 55 11.33 -9.36 23.11
C LYS A 55 11.76 -10.82 23.31
N ASP A 56 11.27 -11.72 22.46
CA ASP A 56 11.63 -13.14 22.45
C ASP A 56 13.04 -13.39 21.86
N GLY A 57 13.70 -12.37 21.31
CA GLY A 57 15.01 -12.49 20.66
C GLY A 57 14.98 -13.18 19.29
N LYS A 58 13.79 -13.39 18.72
CA LYS A 58 13.61 -13.99 17.37
C LYS A 58 14.03 -13.04 16.25
N ILE A 59 13.96 -11.73 16.50
CA ILE A 59 14.42 -10.69 15.59
C ILE A 59 15.30 -9.68 16.32
N THR A 60 16.23 -9.06 15.59
CA THR A 60 17.11 -8.00 16.11
C THR A 60 16.66 -6.62 15.66
N ALA A 61 16.81 -5.63 16.53
CA ALA A 61 16.59 -4.23 16.16
C ALA A 61 17.70 -3.71 15.22
N ARG A 62 17.32 -2.82 14.31
CA ARG A 62 18.29 -2.06 13.50
C ARG A 62 18.71 -0.80 14.25
N SER A 63 19.98 -0.43 14.13
CA SER A 63 20.49 0.84 14.67
C SER A 63 19.79 2.01 13.99
N SER A 64 19.24 2.92 14.80
CA SER A 64 18.59 4.15 14.30
C SER A 64 19.54 4.99 13.44
N ARG A 65 20.83 5.03 13.80
CA ARG A 65 21.87 5.74 13.03
C ARG A 65 21.97 5.21 11.60
N ASP A 66 21.96 3.90 11.43
CA ASP A 66 22.07 3.26 10.12
C ASP A 66 20.83 3.50 9.28
N VAL A 67 19.65 3.36 9.89
CA VAL A 67 18.35 3.66 9.26
C VAL A 67 18.31 5.10 8.75
N PHE A 68 18.63 6.09 9.58
CA PHE A 68 18.61 7.49 9.15
C PHE A 68 19.68 7.82 8.10
N ARG A 69 20.85 7.17 8.17
CA ARG A 69 21.88 7.32 7.14
C ARG A 69 21.39 6.83 5.77
N GLU A 70 20.73 5.68 5.72
CA GLU A 70 20.17 5.11 4.49
C GLU A 70 19.05 5.97 3.90
N VAL A 71 18.10 6.41 4.74
CA VAL A 71 17.00 7.28 4.33
C VAL A 71 17.53 8.58 3.73
N ARG A 72 18.49 9.23 4.37
CA ARG A 72 19.11 10.47 3.86
C ARG A 72 19.82 10.27 2.52
N LYS A 73 20.48 9.12 2.31
CA LYS A 73 21.08 8.79 1.02
C LYS A 73 20.02 8.67 -0.08
N LYS A 74 18.91 7.99 0.20
CA LYS A 74 17.82 7.80 -0.76
C LYS A 74 17.15 9.13 -1.13
N ILE A 75 16.83 9.97 -0.15
CA ILE A 75 16.18 11.27 -0.39
C ILE A 75 17.10 12.23 -1.15
N LYS A 76 18.42 12.19 -0.93
CA LYS A 76 19.38 13.02 -1.70
C LYS A 76 19.51 12.66 -3.19
N THR A 77 19.00 11.49 -3.59
CA THR A 77 19.13 10.96 -4.96
C THR A 77 17.84 11.16 -5.77
N ILE A 78 16.80 11.73 -5.16
CA ILE A 78 15.55 12.18 -5.79
C ILE A 78 15.68 13.67 -6.05
#